data_AF-A0A4P6WXA0-F1
#
_entry.id   AF-A0A4P6WXA0-F1
#
_cell.length_a   1.000
_cell.length_b   1.000
_cell.length_c   1.000
_cell.angle_alpha   90.00
_cell.angle_beta   90.00
_cell.angle_gamma   90.00
#
_symmetry.space_group_name_H-M   'P 1'
#
loop_
_entity.id
_entity.type
_entity.pdbx_description
1 polymer ?
#
loop_
_entity_poly.entity_id
_entity_poly.type
_entity_poly.pdbx_seq_one_letter_code
_entity_poly.pdbx_strand_id
1 'polypeptide(L)'
;MNKTESKPLNLPPESADLLADACSEIDQLARMIGTWPDDPETLLALRGLAIRLRDLNGVMGWALFRDGSFDLEEATQTVRGPGWWRPA
;
A
#
# COMPACT_ATOMS: atom_id res chain seq x y z
N MET A 1 -19.53 12.88 16.71
CA MET A 1 -18.65 11.99 15.92
C MET A 1 -19.09 12.10 14.47
N ASN A 2 -18.49 13.01 13.71
CA ASN A 2 -18.76 13.09 12.28
C ASN A 2 -18.07 11.90 11.63
N LYS A 3 -18.85 11.01 11.01
CA LYS A 3 -18.32 10.03 10.06
C LYS A 3 -17.74 10.87 8.91
N THR A 4 -16.43 10.92 8.79
CA THR A 4 -15.76 11.45 7.62
C THR A 4 -16.26 10.62 6.44
N GLU A 5 -17.19 11.16 5.66
CA GLU A 5 -17.60 10.54 4.41
C GLU A 5 -16.35 10.44 3.54
N SER A 6 -15.91 9.23 3.25
CA SER A 6 -14.75 8.98 2.40
C SER A 6 -15.04 9.57 1.03
N LYS A 7 -14.37 10.68 0.70
CA LYS A 7 -14.47 11.29 -0.62
C LYS A 7 -13.94 10.28 -1.65
N PRO A 8 -14.68 10.00 -2.73
CA PRO A 8 -14.22 9.06 -3.75
C PRO A 8 -12.94 9.58 -4.41
N LEU A 9 -11.96 8.69 -4.56
CA LEU A 9 -10.75 8.92 -5.33
C LEU A 9 -11.11 8.96 -6.81
N ASN A 10 -11.04 10.14 -7.43
CA ASN A 10 -11.23 10.29 -8.87
C ASN A 10 -9.91 9.97 -9.59
N LEU A 11 -9.68 8.69 -9.87
CA LEU A 11 -8.51 8.21 -10.60
C LEU A 11 -8.86 7.96 -12.07
N PRO A 12 -7.93 8.20 -13.02
CA PRO A 12 -8.04 7.68 -14.37
C PRO A 12 -8.20 6.16 -14.36
N PRO A 13 -8.90 5.54 -15.33
CA PRO A 13 -9.12 4.09 -15.37
C PRO A 13 -7.82 3.27 -15.25
N GLU A 14 -6.77 3.67 -15.97
CA GLU A 14 -5.47 2.99 -15.92
C GLU A 14 -4.81 3.05 -14.52
N SER A 15 -4.96 4.15 -13.80
CA SER A 15 -4.45 4.30 -12.44
C SER A 15 -5.29 3.52 -11.43
N ALA A 16 -6.62 3.47 -11.65
CA ALA A 16 -7.52 2.69 -10.83
C ALA A 16 -7.25 1.18 -10.95
N ASP A 17 -7.00 0.69 -12.17
CA ASP A 17 -6.66 -0.70 -12.44
C ASP A 17 -5.32 -1.07 -11.79
N LEU A 18 -4.27 -0.26 -11.99
CA LEU A 18 -2.97 -0.48 -11.35
C LEU A 18 -3.04 -0.47 -9.82
N LEU A 19 -3.84 0.42 -9.25
CA LEU A 19 -4.06 0.49 -7.80
C LEU A 19 -4.80 -0.75 -7.29
N ALA A 20 -5.84 -1.21 -8.02
CA ALA A 20 -6.60 -2.39 -7.66
C ALA A 20 -5.72 -3.66 -7.71
N ASP A 21 -4.92 -3.82 -8.76
CA ASP A 21 -3.98 -4.93 -8.90
C ASP A 21 -2.94 -4.94 -7.76
N ALA A 22 -2.35 -3.77 -7.48
CA ALA A 22 -1.37 -3.64 -6.40
C ALA A 22 -1.98 -3.96 -5.01
N CYS A 23 -3.19 -3.47 -4.73
CA CYS A 23 -3.90 -3.76 -3.49
C CYS A 23 -4.25 -5.26 -3.36
N SER A 24 -4.68 -5.89 -4.46
CA SER A 24 -4.99 -7.32 -4.50
C SER A 24 -3.76 -8.16 -4.20
N GLU A 25 -2.62 -7.81 -4.79
CA GLU A 25 -1.36 -8.51 -4.52
C GLU A 25 -0.90 -8.31 -3.07
N ILE A 26 -0.99 -7.09 -2.53
CA ILE A 26 -0.66 -6.84 -1.11
C ILE A 26 -1.52 -7.68 -0.16
N ASP A 27 -2.84 -7.79 -0.42
CA ASP A 27 -3.73 -8.63 0.40
C ASP A 27 -3.33 -10.12 0.33
N GLN A 28 -2.98 -10.61 -0.87
CA GLN A 28 -2.49 -11.99 -1.02
C GLN A 28 -1.18 -12.22 -0.26
N LEU A 29 -0.23 -11.29 -0.34
CA LEU A 29 1.03 -11.36 0.38
C LEU A 29 0.82 -11.33 1.90
N ALA A 30 -0.06 -10.47 2.40
CA ALA A 30 -0.38 -10.37 3.83
C ALA A 30 -0.98 -11.69 4.36
N ARG A 31 -1.88 -12.32 3.59
CA ARG A 31 -2.45 -13.63 3.93
C ARG A 31 -1.38 -14.73 3.94
N MET A 32 -0.49 -14.75 2.95
CA MET A 32 0.60 -15.73 2.90
C MET A 32 1.52 -15.60 4.11
N ILE A 33 2.00 -14.39 4.41
CA ILE A 33 2.87 -14.12 5.57
C ILE A 33 2.20 -14.57 6.88
N GLY A 34 0.90 -14.32 7.05
CA GLY A 34 0.15 -14.74 8.23
C GLY A 34 0.06 -16.26 8.44
N THR A 35 0.42 -17.06 7.44
CA THR A 35 0.40 -18.53 7.50
C THR A 35 1.79 -19.17 7.59
N TRP A 36 2.86 -18.38 7.52
CA TRP A 36 4.22 -18.92 7.42
C TRP A 36 4.82 -19.26 8.79
N PRO A 37 5.57 -20.39 8.89
CA PRO A 37 6.31 -20.74 10.10
C PRO A 37 7.50 -19.81 10.33
N ASP A 38 7.85 -19.54 11.58
CA ASP A 38 9.01 -18.70 11.93
C ASP A 38 10.32 -19.51 11.84
N ASP A 39 10.78 -19.74 10.61
CA ASP A 39 11.99 -20.50 10.31
C ASP A 39 12.95 -19.73 9.36
N PRO A 40 14.23 -20.13 9.26
CA PRO A 40 15.22 -19.41 8.45
C PRO A 40 14.93 -19.34 6.94
N GLU A 41 14.24 -20.32 6.36
CA GLU A 41 13.84 -20.28 4.94
C GLU A 41 12.70 -19.28 4.74
N THR A 42 11.78 -19.23 5.70
CA THR A 42 10.74 -18.19 5.75
C THR A 42 11.34 -16.78 5.84
N LEU A 43 12.42 -16.57 6.60
CA LEU A 43 13.10 -15.25 6.66
C LEU A 43 13.65 -14.79 5.30
N LEU A 44 14.15 -15.70 4.48
CA LEU A 44 14.63 -15.37 3.13
C LEU A 44 13.45 -14.98 2.22
N ALA A 45 12.36 -15.73 2.29
CA ALA A 45 11.14 -15.45 1.55
C ALA A 45 10.53 -14.09 1.97
N LEU A 46 10.52 -13.77 3.27
CA LEU A 46 10.07 -12.48 3.81
C LEU A 46 10.88 -11.29 3.27
N ARG A 47 12.20 -11.46 3.05
CA ARG A 47 13.02 -10.41 2.42
C ARG A 47 12.63 -10.17 0.96
N GLY A 48 12.37 -11.24 0.21
CA GLY A 48 11.86 -11.14 -1.16
C GLY A 48 10.50 -10.43 -1.21
N LEU A 49 9.61 -10.78 -0.27
CA LEU A 49 8.32 -10.11 -0.12
C LEU A 49 8.45 -8.63 0.25
N ALA A 50 9.40 -8.26 1.11
CA ALA A 50 9.65 -6.87 1.46
C ALA A 50 10.08 -6.02 0.23
N ILE A 51 10.89 -6.60 -0.67
CA ILE A 51 11.25 -5.95 -1.94
C ILE A 51 10.01 -5.79 -2.81
N ARG A 52 9.19 -6.85 -2.95
CA ARG A 52 7.97 -6.78 -3.76
C ARG A 52 6.97 -5.75 -3.22
N LEU A 53 6.78 -5.69 -1.90
CA LEU A 53 5.94 -4.68 -1.24
C LEU A 53 6.46 -3.26 -1.50
N ARG A 54 7.78 -3.06 -1.53
CA ARG A 54 8.38 -1.76 -1.88
C ARG A 54 8.07 -1.38 -3.33
N ASP A 55 8.18 -2.32 -4.26
CA ASP A 55 7.88 -2.06 -5.68
C ASP A 55 6.39 -1.73 -5.88
N LEU A 56 5.50 -2.48 -5.21
CA LEU A 56 4.05 -2.22 -5.21
C LEU A 56 3.72 -0.86 -4.61
N ASN A 57 4.38 -0.45 -3.52
CA ASN A 57 4.26 0.90 -2.97
C ASN A 57 4.69 1.97 -3.99
N GLY A 58 5.70 1.71 -4.81
CA GLY A 58 6.10 2.58 -5.91
C GLY A 58 5.02 2.73 -6.98
N VAL A 59 4.38 1.62 -7.38
CA VAL A 59 3.27 1.61 -8.35
C VAL A 59 2.06 2.38 -7.80
N MET A 60 1.67 2.12 -6.55
CA MET A 60 0.58 2.84 -5.90
C MET A 60 0.88 4.34 -5.78
N GLY A 61 2.09 4.70 -5.36
CA GLY A 61 2.52 6.10 -5.31
C GLY A 61 2.40 6.76 -6.68
N TRP A 62 2.92 6.13 -7.74
CA TRP A 62 2.78 6.67 -9.09
C TRP A 62 1.32 6.85 -9.50
N ALA A 63 0.46 5.83 -9.29
CA ALA A 63 -0.95 5.86 -9.67
C ALA A 63 -1.73 6.96 -8.94
N LEU A 64 -1.41 7.19 -7.66
CA LEU A 64 -2.07 8.19 -6.81
C LEU A 64 -1.55 9.62 -7.06
N PHE A 65 -0.24 9.80 -7.22
CA PHE A 65 0.36 11.15 -7.35
C PHE A 65 0.38 11.71 -8.76
N ARG A 66 0.15 10.87 -9.79
CA ARG A 66 0.24 11.28 -11.20
C ARG A 66 -0.50 12.57 -11.52
N ASP A 67 -1.73 12.71 -11.02
CA ASP A 67 -2.60 13.84 -11.33
C ASP A 67 -2.66 14.89 -10.20
N GLY A 68 -1.85 14.74 -9.15
CA GLY A 68 -1.82 15.65 -7.99
C GLY A 68 -3.13 15.73 -7.20
N SER A 69 -4.09 14.84 -7.48
CA SER A 69 -5.41 14.83 -6.85
C SER A 69 -5.46 14.04 -5.54
N PHE A 70 -4.41 13.25 -5.26
CA PHE A 70 -4.29 12.49 -4.02
C PHE A 70 -3.71 13.35 -2.90
N ASP A 71 -4.50 13.53 -1.85
CA ASP A 71 -4.06 14.22 -0.63
C ASP A 71 -3.24 13.25 0.24
N LEU A 72 -1.92 13.36 0.14
CA LEU A 72 -1.00 12.55 0.91
C LEU A 72 -1.07 12.85 2.40
N GLU A 73 -1.28 14.12 2.75
CA GLU A 73 -1.29 14.57 4.13
C GLU A 73 -2.50 13.95 4.85
N GLU A 74 -3.68 13.97 4.23
CA GLU A 74 -4.87 13.27 4.73
C GLU A 74 -4.63 11.76 4.83
N ALA A 75 -4.10 11.12 3.78
CA ALA A 75 -3.89 9.67 3.76
C ALA A 75 -2.94 9.20 4.87
N THR A 76 -1.86 9.92 5.14
CA THR A 76 -0.87 9.56 6.18
C THR A 76 -1.42 9.63 7.60
N GLN A 77 -2.51 10.36 7.84
CA GLN A 77 -3.22 10.36 9.13
C GLN A 77 -3.93 9.03 9.41
N THR A 78 -4.23 8.25 8.36
CA THR A 78 -4.93 6.97 8.48
C THR A 78 -3.99 5.77 8.64
N VAL A 79 -2.70 5.93 8.29
CA VAL A 79 -1.70 4.87 8.38
C VAL A 79 -1.16 4.77 9.82
N ARG A 80 -1.29 3.59 10.43
CA ARG A 80 -0.64 3.26 11.70
C ARG A 80 0.72 2.60 11.43
N GLY A 81 1.80 3.25 11.85
CA GLY A 81 3.16 2.75 11.68
C GLY A 81 4.21 3.62 12.38
N PRO A 82 5.49 3.25 12.27
CA PRO A 82 6.60 4.06 12.77
C PRO A 82 6.57 5.48 12.19
N GLY A 83 6.95 6.49 12.99
CA GLY A 83 6.84 7.90 12.60
C GLY A 83 7.57 8.29 11.31
N TRP A 84 8.59 7.52 10.90
CA TRP A 84 9.35 7.71 9.66
C TRP A 84 8.62 7.24 8.39
N TRP A 85 7.41 6.67 8.50
CA TRP A 85 6.54 6.37 7.35
C TRP A 85 5.78 7.59 6.85
N ARG A 86 5.73 8.68 7.63
CA ARG A 86 5.16 9.94 7.17
C ARG A 86 6.16 10.62 6.23
N PRO A 87 5.71 11.15 5.08
CA PRO A 87 6.54 12.01 4.24
C PRO A 87 7.03 13.21 5.07
N ALA A 88 8.27 13.64 4.80
CA ALA A 88 8.88 14.79 5.46
C ALA A 88 8.25 16.12 5.03
#